data_AF-A0A068YPI5-F1
#
_entry.id   AF-A0A068YPI5-F1
#
_cell.length_a   1.000
_cell.length_b   1.000
_cell.length_c   1.000
_cell.angle_alpha   90.00
_cell.angle_beta   90.00
_cell.angle_gamma   90.00
#
_symmetry.space_group_name_H-M   'P 1'
#
loop_
_entity.id
_entity.type
_entity.pdbx_description
1 polymer ?
#
loop_
_entity_poly.entity_id
_entity_poly.type
_entity_poly.pdbx_seq_one_letter_code
_entity_poly.pdbx_strand_id
1 'polypeptide(L)' 'MRPEQLFDDPHLNATGGLAPVRMNDGSESRVPLMPFTLGGRRPGLRLQPPLLGEHSRELLRELGYGDEDIAAFQAAQTRP' A
#
# COMPACT_ATOMS: atom_id res chain seq x y z
N MET A 1 -7.84 22.59 12.90
CA MET A 1 -6.97 21.94 11.89
C MET A 1 -7.86 21.18 10.95
N ARG A 2 -7.74 21.43 9.65
CA ARG A 2 -8.34 20.60 8.59
C ARG A 2 -7.34 19.53 8.16
N PRO A 3 -7.77 18.37 7.64
CA PRO A 3 -6.87 17.26 7.28
C PRO A 3 -5.71 17.67 6.37
N GLU A 4 -5.95 18.52 5.39
CA GLU A 4 -4.95 19.02 4.44
C GLU A 4 -3.84 19.87 5.08
N GLN A 5 -4.09 20.46 6.24
CA GLN A 5 -3.07 21.27 6.94
C GLN A 5 -1.97 20.42 7.59
N LEU A 6 -2.19 19.10 7.74
CA LEU A 6 -1.22 18.18 8.33
C LEU A 6 0.02 17.98 7.45
N PHE A 7 -0.07 18.25 6.15
CA PHE A 7 1.07 18.17 5.24
C PHE A 7 2.17 19.18 5.57
N ASP A 8 1.80 20.31 6.14
CA ASP A 8 2.68 21.43 6.49
C ASP A 8 2.91 21.53 8.01
N ASP A 9 2.39 20.57 8.79
CA ASP A 9 2.53 20.59 10.24
C ASP A 9 4.03 20.45 10.65
N PRO A 10 4.56 21.40 11.45
CA PRO A 10 5.97 21.40 11.82
C PRO A 10 6.39 20.15 12.61
N HIS A 11 5.52 19.59 13.44
CA HIS A 11 5.84 18.41 14.23
C HIS A 11 5.89 17.16 13.36
N LEU A 12 4.93 16.98 12.45
CA LEU A 12 4.91 15.86 11.52
C LEU A 12 6.12 15.88 10.57
N ASN A 13 6.49 17.06 10.06
CA ASN A 13 7.65 17.21 9.18
C ASN A 13 8.98 17.04 9.94
N ALA A 14 9.10 17.57 11.17
CA ALA A 14 10.34 17.44 11.96
C ALA A 14 10.56 16.03 12.53
N THR A 15 9.49 15.30 12.85
CA THR A 15 9.59 13.96 13.45
C THR A 15 9.61 12.82 12.43
N GLY A 16 9.55 13.13 11.12
CA GLY A 16 9.36 12.12 10.08
C GLY A 16 8.05 11.34 10.29
N GLY A 17 6.99 12.03 10.71
CA GLY A 17 5.68 11.44 10.99
C GLY A 17 4.87 11.11 9.75
N LEU A 18 5.35 11.49 8.57
CA LEU A 18 4.73 11.20 7.28
C LEU A 18 5.66 10.34 6.43
N ALA A 19 5.11 9.38 5.69
CA ALA A 19 5.84 8.57 4.72
C ALA A 19 5.29 8.73 3.31
N PRO A 20 6.15 8.64 2.27
CA PRO A 20 5.71 8.70 0.88
C PRO A 20 4.89 7.47 0.51
N VAL A 21 3.78 7.68 -0.18
CA VAL A 21 2.91 6.62 -0.71
C VAL A 21 2.63 6.86 -2.19
N ARG A 22 2.65 5.79 -2.97
CA ARG A 22 2.27 5.81 -4.39
C ARG A 22 0.75 5.69 -4.51
N MET A 23 0.16 6.59 -5.29
CA MET A 23 -1.25 6.55 -5.66
C MET A 23 -1.46 5.67 -6.90
N ASN A 24 -2.70 5.25 -7.14
CA ASN A 24 -3.04 4.35 -8.26
C ASN A 24 -2.74 4.94 -9.64
N ASP A 25 -2.71 6.28 -9.76
CA ASP A 25 -2.36 7.00 -10.98
C ASP A 25 -0.84 7.21 -11.17
N GLY A 26 -0.02 6.68 -10.26
CA GLY A 26 1.43 6.84 -10.27
C GLY A 26 1.95 8.12 -9.62
N SER A 27 1.07 9.02 -9.17
CA SER A 27 1.48 10.17 -8.37
C SER A 27 1.96 9.76 -6.97
N GLU A 28 2.74 10.63 -6.33
CA GLU A 28 3.17 10.43 -4.94
C GLU A 28 2.41 11.36 -3.99
N SER A 29 2.14 10.87 -2.79
CA SER A 29 1.60 11.65 -1.69
C SER A 29 2.26 11.24 -0.37
N ARG A 30 1.77 11.76 0.75
CA ARG A 30 2.28 11.48 2.08
C ARG A 30 1.15 10.99 3.00
N VAL A 31 1.42 9.95 3.78
CA VAL A 31 0.46 9.42 4.76
C VAL A 31 1.05 9.43 6.15
N PRO A 32 0.23 9.63 7.20
CA PRO A 32 0.69 9.55 8.57
C PRO A 32 1.18 8.14 8.90
N LEU A 33 2.32 8.07 9.56
CA LEU A 33 2.86 6.85 10.15
C LEU A 33 2.22 6.54 11.50
N MET A 34 2.63 5.43 12.11
CA MET A 34 2.17 5.02 13.44
C MET A 34 2.36 6.14 14.48
N PRO A 35 1.34 6.38 15.34
CA PRO A 35 1.38 7.48 16.30
C PRO A 35 2.34 7.25 17.49
N PHE A 36 2.99 6.08 17.55
CA PHE A 36 3.95 5.73 18.59
C PHE A 36 5.21 5.06 18.02
N THR A 37 6.24 4.94 18.85
CA THR A 37 7.49 4.27 18.51
C THR A 37 7.57 2.90 19.18
N LEU A 38 8.29 1.98 18.56
CA LEU A 38 8.64 0.67 19.10
C LEU A 38 10.16 0.60 19.25
N GLY A 39 10.64 0.50 20.48
CA GLY A 39 12.09 0.53 20.77
C GLY A 39 12.78 1.83 20.30
N GLY A 40 12.11 2.97 20.48
CA GLY A 40 12.63 4.28 20.06
C GLY A 40 12.58 4.55 18.56
N ARG A 41 12.04 3.63 17.74
CA ARG A 41 11.90 3.80 16.29
C ARG A 41 10.44 3.83 15.88
N ARG A 42 10.07 4.77 15.02
CA ARG A 42 8.75 4.78 14.38
C ARG A 42 8.75 3.78 13.22
N PRO A 43 7.81 2.81 13.17
CA PRO A 43 7.69 1.93 12.02
C PRO A 43 7.40 2.74 10.75
N GLY A 44 8.23 2.53 9.72
CA GLY A 44 8.04 3.12 8.39
C GLY A 44 7.12 2.29 7.49
N LEU A 45 6.83 2.82 6.30
CA LEU A 45 6.11 2.10 5.26
C LEU A 45 6.98 0.96 4.73
N ARG A 46 6.53 -0.29 4.93
CA ARG A 46 7.25 -1.50 4.49
C ARG A 46 6.94 -1.90 3.06
N LEU A 47 5.68 -1.73 2.67
CA LEU A 47 5.14 -2.08 1.35
C LEU A 47 4.22 -0.95 0.92
N GLN A 48 4.23 -0.65 -0.37
CA GLN A 48 3.23 0.23 -0.96
C GLN A 48 1.85 -0.46 -0.92
N PRO A 49 0.75 0.30 -0.87
CA PRO A 49 -0.56 -0.26 -1.13
C PRO A 49 -0.54 -1.03 -2.46
N PRO A 50 -1.05 -2.27 -2.48
CA PRO A 50 -1.05 -3.07 -3.69
C PRO A 50 -1.97 -2.45 -4.74
N LEU A 51 -1.58 -2.57 -6.00
CA LEU A 51 -2.48 -2.35 -7.12
C LEU A 51 -3.55 -3.43 -7.14
N LEU A 52 -4.64 -3.16 -7.87
CA LEU A 52 -5.70 -4.12 -8.06
C LEU A 52 -5.14 -5.39 -8.71
N GLY A 53 -5.26 -6.51 -8.00
CA GLY A 53 -4.82 -7.82 -8.47
C GLY A 53 -3.31 -8.09 -8.39
N GLU A 54 -2.49 -7.20 -7.81
CA GLU A 54 -1.02 -7.30 -7.78
C GLU A 54 -0.52 -8.66 -7.26
N HIS A 55 -1.16 -9.19 -6.23
CA HIS A 55 -0.76 -10.46 -5.59
C HIS A 55 -1.67 -11.65 -5.95
N SER A 56 -2.66 -11.49 -6.84
CA SER A 56 -3.67 -12.54 -7.08
C SER A 56 -3.06 -13.84 -7.59
N ARG A 57 -2.12 -13.77 -8.55
CA ARG A 57 -1.47 -14.96 -9.12
C ARG A 57 -0.54 -15.64 -8.11
N GLU A 58 0.18 -14.87 -7.30
CA GLU A 58 1.07 -15.38 -6.26
C GLU A 58 0.28 -16.17 -5.21
N LEU A 59 -0.78 -15.57 -4.66
CA LEU A 59 -1.64 -16.20 -3.66
C LEU A 59 -2.31 -17.48 -4.19
N LEU A 60 -2.78 -17.49 -5.44
CA LEU A 60 -3.37 -18.70 -6.02
C LEU A 60 -2.36 -19.84 -6.15
N ARG A 61 -1.09 -19.53 -6.48
CA ARG A 61 -0.03 -20.55 -6.50
C ARG A 61 0.30 -21.07 -5.12
N GLU A 62 0.35 -20.20 -4.10
CA GLU A 62 0.56 -20.62 -2.70
C GLU A 62 -0.56 -21.55 -2.20
N LEU A 63 -1.77 -21.36 -2.71
CA LEU A 63 -2.92 -22.25 -2.44
C LEU A 63 -2.87 -23.57 -3.21
N GLY A 64 -1.91 -23.75 -4.13
CA GLY A 64 -1.72 -24.99 -4.90
C GLY A 64 -2.40 -25.03 -6.27
N TYR A 65 -2.94 -23.89 -6.77
CA TYR A 65 -3.50 -23.85 -8.12
C TYR A 65 -2.41 -23.88 -9.19
N GLY A 66 -2.66 -24.64 -10.25
CA GLY A 66 -1.79 -24.68 -11.42
C GLY A 66 -1.90 -23.41 -12.25
N ASP A 67 -0.89 -23.15 -13.08
CA ASP A 67 -0.88 -21.98 -13.97
C ASP A 67 -2.06 -21.97 -14.96
N GLU A 68 -2.58 -23.15 -15.34
CA GLU A 68 -3.76 -23.32 -16.20
C GLU A 68 -5.06 -22.90 -15.50
N ASP A 69 -5.27 -23.33 -14.25
CA ASP A 69 -6.45 -22.95 -13.44
C ASP A 69 -6.48 -21.44 -13.22
N ILE A 70 -5.32 -20.84 -12.91
CA ILE A 70 -5.20 -19.40 -12.69
C ILE A 70 -5.56 -18.63 -13.96
N ALA A 71 -5.07 -19.07 -15.12
CA ALA A 71 -5.41 -18.45 -16.40
C ALA A 71 -6.92 -18.55 -16.68
N ALA A 72 -7.55 -19.68 -16.37
CA ALA A 72 -8.99 -19.86 -16.51
C ALA A 72 -9.79 -18.89 -15.61
N PHE A 73 -9.37 -18.69 -14.36
CA PHE A 73 -10.02 -17.72 -13.46
C PHE A 73 -9.90 -16.28 -13.94
N GLN A 74 -8.75 -15.89 -14.50
CA GLN A 74 -8.53 -14.55 -15.06
C GLN A 74 -9.40 -14.31 -16.30
N ALA A 75 -9.52 -15.31 -17.18
CA ALA A 75 -10.38 -15.24 -18.35
C ALA A 75 -11.87 -15.14 -17.97
N ALA A 76 -12.31 -15.88 -16.94
CA ALA A 76 -13.69 -15.83 -16.45
C ALA A 76 -14.06 -14.46 -15.84
N GLN A 77 -13.11 -13.77 -15.21
CA GLN A 77 -13.30 -12.43 -14.62
C GLN A 77 -13.43 -11.31 -15.67
N THR A 78 -12.93 -11.54 -16.89
CA THR A 78 -12.90 -10.53 -17.97
C THR A 78 -14.19 -10.54 -18.81
N ARG A 79 -15.21 -11.31 -18.40
CA ARG A 79 -16.49 -11.38 -19.10
C ARG A 79 -17.33 -10.12 -18.76
N PRO A 80 -17.90 -9.43 -19.76
CA PRO A 80 -18.60 -8.16 -19.57
C PRO A 80 -19.86 -8.28 -18.70
#